data_AF-A0A6S7GHJ5-F1
#
_entry.id   AF-A0A6S7GHJ5-F1
#
_cell.length_a   1.000
_cell.length_b   1.000
_cell.length_c   1.000
_cell.angle_alpha   90.00
_cell.angle_beta   90.00
_cell.angle_gamma   90.00
#
_symmetry.space_group_name_H-M   'P 1'
#
loop_
_entity.id
_entity.type
_entity.pdbx_description
1 polymer ?
#
loop_
_entity_poly.entity_id
_entity_poly.type
_entity_poly.pdbx_seq_one_letter_code
_entity_poly.pdbx_strand_id
1 'polypeptide(L)'
;FACDRCEKYILGPQCDKHVFKIIANTAPKTKCGSKYAVKTLPANLCVKPSSIPHAGKGVFAKDKIPERTRFGPYTGVEIEFKNINGMDTSYMWEVR
;
A
#
# COMPACT_ATOMS: atom_id res chain seq x y z
N PHE A 1 -5.23 -12.93 8.19
CA PHE A 1 -3.88 -12.43 7.83
C PHE A 1 -2.94 -13.61 7.61
N ALA A 2 -1.76 -13.42 7.02
CA ALA A 2 -0.75 -14.47 6.87
C ALA A 2 0.50 -14.14 7.70
N CYS A 3 1.13 -15.19 8.25
CA CYS A 3 2.44 -15.11 8.86
C CYS A 3 3.47 -15.83 7.98
N ASP A 4 4.43 -15.06 7.50
CA ASP A 4 5.57 -15.49 6.68
C ASP A 4 6.47 -16.51 7.37
N ARG A 5 6.62 -16.41 8.69
CA ARG A 5 7.45 -17.35 9.48
C ARG A 5 6.73 -18.64 9.87
N CYS A 6 5.42 -18.59 10.08
CA CYS A 6 4.62 -19.76 10.43
C CYS A 6 4.04 -20.48 9.20
N GLU A 7 4.09 -19.83 8.04
CA GLU A 7 3.48 -20.27 6.78
C GLU A 7 1.98 -20.61 6.94
N LYS A 8 1.28 -19.85 7.78
CA LYS A 8 -0.12 -20.10 8.16
C LYS A 8 -0.95 -18.83 8.15
N TYR A 9 -2.24 -19.03 7.90
CA TYR A 9 -3.26 -18.01 8.12
C TYR A 9 -3.53 -17.84 9.62
N ILE A 10 -3.72 -16.60 10.03
CA ILE A 10 -3.98 -16.19 11.43
C ILE A 10 -5.26 -15.35 11.50
N LEU A 11 -6.02 -15.56 12.58
CA LEU A 11 -7.26 -14.85 12.92
C LEU A 11 -6.92 -13.55 13.67
N GLY A 12 -6.30 -12.60 12.98
CA GLY A 12 -6.00 -11.29 13.57
C GLY A 12 -4.76 -10.62 12.96
N PRO A 13 -4.54 -9.33 13.26
CA PRO A 13 -3.45 -8.57 12.68
C PRO A 13 -2.07 -9.01 13.20
N GLN A 14 -2.01 -9.78 14.29
CA GLN A 14 -0.76 -10.28 14.87
C GLN A 14 -0.77 -11.79 15.01
N CYS A 15 0.42 -12.39 14.90
CA CYS A 15 0.64 -13.81 15.16
C CYS A 15 1.12 -13.95 16.59
N ASP A 16 0.63 -14.95 17.31
CA ASP A 16 0.99 -15.21 18.72
C ASP A 16 2.51 -15.33 18.94
N LYS A 17 3.24 -15.76 17.91
CA LYS A 17 4.71 -15.95 17.95
C LYS A 17 5.50 -14.82 17.31
N HIS A 18 4.88 -14.04 16.41
CA HIS A 18 5.59 -13.09 15.56
C HIS A 18 4.86 -11.76 15.47
N VAL A 19 5.51 -10.70 15.98
CA VAL A 19 5.00 -9.34 15.94
C VAL A 19 5.13 -8.75 14.54
N PHE A 20 4.09 -8.06 14.07
CA PHE A 20 4.12 -7.30 12.82
C PHE A 20 4.18 -5.80 13.12
N LYS A 21 4.94 -5.06 12.33
CA LYS A 21 4.98 -3.59 12.41
C LYS A 21 4.02 -3.01 11.37
N ILE A 22 2.96 -2.36 11.80
CA ILE A 22 2.03 -1.69 10.88
C ILE A 22 2.48 -0.24 10.75
N ILE A 23 2.81 0.19 9.52
CA ILE A 23 3.12 1.58 9.20
C ILE A 23 1.88 2.19 8.55
N ALA A 24 1.24 3.09 9.28
CA ALA A 24 0.10 3.84 8.80
C ALA A 24 0.52 4.89 7.77
N ASN A 25 -0.41 5.23 6.87
CA ASN A 25 -0.26 6.37 5.98
C ASN A 25 -0.15 7.67 6.77
N THR A 26 0.59 8.64 6.22
CA THR A 26 0.61 9.99 6.75
C THR A 26 -0.78 10.60 6.58
N ALA A 27 -1.30 11.29 7.59
CA ALA A 27 -2.61 11.96 7.53
C ALA A 27 -2.46 13.43 7.06
N PRO A 28 -2.61 13.74 5.76
CA PRO A 28 -2.56 15.12 5.30
C PRO A 28 -3.76 15.92 5.84
N LYS A 29 -3.52 17.20 6.16
CA LYS A 29 -4.56 18.12 6.68
C LYS A 29 -5.75 18.34 5.73
N THR A 30 -5.59 18.06 4.44
CA THR A 30 -6.62 18.29 3.40
C THR A 30 -6.69 17.10 2.43
N LYS A 31 -7.89 16.57 2.20
CA LYS A 31 -8.16 15.47 1.25
C LYS A 31 -8.27 15.89 -0.23
N CYS A 32 -7.59 16.96 -0.63
CA CYS A 32 -7.78 17.56 -1.96
C CYS A 32 -6.45 17.84 -2.67
N GLY A 33 -6.42 17.55 -3.98
CA GLY A 33 -5.38 17.96 -4.92
C GLY A 33 -4.60 16.81 -5.58
N SER A 34 -4.02 17.09 -6.75
CA SER A 34 -3.23 16.18 -7.61
C SER A 34 -1.99 15.56 -6.94
N LYS A 35 -1.69 15.93 -5.70
CA LYS A 35 -0.56 15.41 -4.90
C LYS A 35 -1.02 14.66 -3.64
N TYR A 36 -2.30 14.38 -3.47
CA TYR A 36 -2.83 13.73 -2.26
C TYR A 36 -2.14 12.39 -1.97
N ALA A 37 -2.03 11.51 -2.97
CA ALA A 37 -1.37 10.20 -2.82
C ALA A 37 0.10 10.32 -2.39
N VAL A 38 0.81 11.37 -2.82
CA VAL A 38 2.19 11.63 -2.39
C VAL A 38 2.23 12.15 -0.95
N LYS A 39 1.24 12.94 -0.53
CA LYS A 39 1.15 13.48 0.84
C LYS A 39 0.77 12.42 1.88
N THR A 40 0.11 11.34 1.47
CA THR A 40 -0.24 10.21 2.36
C THR A 40 0.92 9.23 2.56
N LEU A 41 2.02 9.40 1.83
CA LEU A 41 3.16 8.49 1.89
C LEU A 41 3.79 8.48 3.30
N PRO A 42 4.08 7.31 3.89
CA PRO A 42 4.85 7.21 5.13
C PRO A 42 6.23 7.89 5.05
N ALA A 43 6.69 8.46 6.16
CA ALA A 43 7.90 9.28 6.19
C ALA A 43 9.18 8.54 5.74
N ASN A 44 9.24 7.23 5.99
CA ASN A 44 10.35 6.34 5.62
C ASN A 44 10.37 5.96 4.13
N LEU A 45 9.45 6.48 3.33
CA LEU A 45 9.35 6.24 1.89
C LEU A 45 9.45 7.54 1.09
N CYS A 46 9.80 7.43 -0.19
CA CYS A 46 9.74 8.52 -1.16
C CYS A 46 9.28 8.03 -2.54
N VAL A 47 8.75 8.95 -3.35
CA VAL A 47 8.41 8.69 -4.76
C VAL A 47 9.49 9.31 -5.64
N LYS A 48 10.05 8.52 -6.56
CA LYS A 48 11.11 8.94 -7.51
C LYS A 48 10.86 8.27 -8.89
N PRO A 49 11.49 8.75 -9.98
CA PRO A 49 11.46 8.02 -11.25
C PRO A 49 11.92 6.58 -11.09
N SER A 50 11.19 5.63 -11.69
CA SER A 50 11.55 4.21 -11.67
C SER A 50 12.76 3.96 -12.57
N SER A 51 13.61 3.02 -12.18
CA SER A 51 14.68 2.51 -13.06
C SER A 51 14.18 1.48 -14.07
N ILE A 52 12.94 0.99 -13.91
CA ILE A 52 12.30 0.07 -14.86
C ILE A 52 11.88 0.89 -16.09
N PRO A 53 12.33 0.52 -17.30
CA PRO A 53 11.95 1.22 -18.53
C PRO A 53 10.43 1.36 -18.67
N HIS A 54 9.99 2.57 -19.03
CA HIS A 54 8.58 2.92 -19.27
C HIS A 54 7.61 2.77 -18.07
N ALA A 55 8.10 2.48 -16.86
CA ALA A 55 7.24 2.32 -15.68
C ALA A 55 6.82 3.64 -14.99
N GLY A 56 7.38 4.78 -15.41
CA GLY A 56 7.09 6.08 -14.80
C GLY A 56 7.75 6.25 -13.43
N LYS A 57 6.96 6.35 -12.34
CA LYS A 57 7.45 6.59 -10.97
C LYS A 57 7.32 5.33 -10.11
N GLY A 58 8.24 5.16 -9.18
CA GLY A 58 8.24 4.10 -8.17
C GLY A 58 8.29 4.64 -6.74
N VAL A 59 8.05 3.75 -5.77
CA VAL A 59 8.20 4.02 -4.33
C VAL A 59 9.49 3.41 -3.83
N PHE A 60 10.30 4.18 -3.12
CA PHE A 60 11.61 3.78 -2.62
C PHE A 60 11.70 3.97 -1.11
N ALA A 61 12.33 3.02 -0.43
CA ALA A 61 12.66 3.14 0.98
C ALA A 61 13.78 4.17 1.19
N LYS A 62 13.60 5.05 2.17
CA LYS A 62 14.68 5.94 2.66
C LYS A 62 15.56 5.23 3.70
N ASP A 63 14.93 4.36 4.48
CA ASP A 63 15.54 3.63 5.58
C ASP A 63 15.24 2.13 5.48
N LYS A 64 15.97 1.30 6.22
CA LYS A 64 15.72 -0.14 6.30
C LYS A 64 14.29 -0.39 6.80
N ILE A 65 13.49 -1.10 5.99
CA ILE A 65 12.18 -1.59 6.38
C ILE A 65 12.37 -2.92 7.11
N PRO A 66 12.00 -3.05 8.40
CA PRO A 66 12.09 -4.32 9.10
C PRO A 66 11.23 -5.40 8.44
N GLU A 67 11.66 -6.65 8.55
CA GLU A 67 10.81 -7.80 8.22
C GLU A 67 9.45 -7.68 8.93
N ARG A 68 8.40 -8.25 8.32
CA ARG A 68 7.04 -8.23 8.87
C ARG A 68 6.45 -6.82 9.03
N THR A 69 6.93 -5.86 8.23
CA THR A 69 6.29 -4.55 8.10
C THR A 69 5.09 -4.63 7.14
N ARG A 70 3.96 -4.06 7.54
CA ARG A 70 2.75 -3.97 6.72
C ARG A 70 2.41 -2.50 6.44
N PHE A 71 2.08 -2.22 5.19
CA PHE A 71 1.59 -0.92 4.73
C PHE A 71 0.12 -1.03 4.33
N GLY A 72 -0.58 0.10 4.34
CA GLY A 72 -1.97 0.20 3.88
C GLY A 72 -2.95 0.62 4.98
N PRO A 73 -4.26 0.42 4.75
CA PRO A 73 -4.86 -0.23 3.58
C PRO A 73 -4.61 0.53 2.26
N TYR A 74 -4.78 -0.15 1.12
CA TYR A 74 -4.82 0.52 -0.19
C TYR A 74 -6.06 1.41 -0.23
N THR A 75 -5.90 2.66 -0.66
CA THR A 75 -6.99 3.65 -0.66
C THR A 75 -7.34 4.07 -2.08
N GLY A 76 -8.62 4.23 -2.36
CA GLY A 76 -9.13 4.65 -3.66
C GLY A 76 -10.63 4.88 -3.62
N VAL A 77 -11.26 4.79 -4.79
CA VAL A 77 -12.72 4.80 -4.94
C VAL A 77 -13.17 3.36 -5.12
N GLU A 78 -14.22 2.95 -4.40
CA GLU A 78 -14.87 1.66 -4.62
C GLU A 78 -15.72 1.71 -5.88
N ILE A 79 -15.57 0.71 -6.74
CA ILE A 79 -16.29 0.62 -8.02
C ILE A 79 -16.92 -0.77 -8.09
N GLU A 80 -18.24 -0.81 -8.31
CA GLU A 80 -18.93 -2.08 -8.56
C GLU A 80 -18.46 -2.71 -9.88
N PHE A 81 -18.30 -4.03 -9.89
CA PHE A 81 -17.79 -4.78 -11.05
C PHE A 81 -18.52 -4.46 -12.36
N LYS A 82 -19.85 -4.30 -12.30
CA LYS A 82 -20.69 -3.99 -13.47
C LYS A 82 -20.37 -2.64 -14.14
N ASN A 83 -19.72 -1.73 -13.41
CA ASN A 83 -19.37 -0.39 -13.88
C ASN A 83 -17.97 -0.34 -14.54
N ILE A 84 -17.24 -1.47 -14.57
CA ILE A 84 -15.92 -1.56 -15.19
C ILE A 84 -16.10 -1.86 -16.67
N ASN A 85 -16.04 -0.84 -17.53
CA ASN A 85 -16.13 -0.99 -18.98
C ASN A 85 -15.09 -0.13 -19.71
N GLY A 86 -14.09 -0.76 -20.34
CA GLY A 86 -13.11 -0.09 -21.19
C GLY A 86 -12.21 0.95 -20.48
N MET A 87 -12.17 0.95 -19.15
CA MET A 87 -11.35 1.87 -18.35
C MET A 87 -9.97 1.27 -18.04
N ASP A 88 -9.00 2.14 -17.73
CA ASP A 88 -7.68 1.72 -17.23
C ASP A 88 -7.82 1.15 -15.81
N THR A 89 -7.48 -0.13 -15.65
CA THR A 89 -7.56 -0.86 -14.39
C THR A 89 -6.21 -0.99 -13.67
N SER A 90 -5.15 -0.34 -14.19
CA SER A 90 -3.77 -0.48 -13.68
C SER A 90 -3.58 -0.10 -12.21
N TYR A 91 -4.52 0.67 -11.63
CA TYR A 91 -4.49 1.12 -10.23
C TYR A 91 -5.69 0.61 -9.42
N MET A 92 -6.29 -0.50 -9.82
CA MET A 92 -7.44 -1.13 -9.16
C MET A 92 -7.03 -2.42 -8.45
N TRP A 93 -7.68 -2.72 -7.33
CA TRP A 93 -7.57 -4.00 -6.62
C TRP A 93 -8.96 -4.62 -6.52
N GLU A 94 -9.09 -5.90 -6.89
CA GLU A 94 -10.30 -6.68 -6.66
C GLU A 94 -10.45 -6.96 -5.16
N VAL A 95 -11.63 -6.68 -4.62
CA VAL A 95 -12.00 -7.01 -3.24
C VAL A 95 -13.15 -8.02 -3.32
N ARG A 96 -13.00 -9.16 -2.63
CA ARG A 96 -13.99 -10.25 -2.57
C ARG A 96 -14.59 -10.37 -1.19
#